data_AF-A0A7Y3GHI3-F1
#
_entry.id   AF-A0A7Y3GHI3-F1
#
_cell.length_a   1.000
_cell.length_b   1.000
_cell.length_c   1.000
_cell.angle_alpha   90.00
_cell.angle_beta   90.00
_cell.angle_gamma   90.00
#
_symmetry.space_group_name_H-M   'P 1'
#
loop_
_entity.id
_entity.type
_entity.pdbx_description
1 polymer ?
#
loop_
_entity_poly.entity_id
_entity_poly.type
_entity_poly.pdbx_seq_one_letter_code
_entity_poly.pdbx_strand_id
1 'polypeptide(L)'
;QDIIEELPLFLQDHGHPDNAPTHHLNEKLTGLNTEEAQVYEALEPYPIHIDELVRKISVEPGKLSSILLILELKGLVQQSPGKFFTMSEKQDQR
;
A
#
# COMPACT_ATOMS: atom_id res chain seq x y z
N GLN A 1 -0.01 -0.62 -36.27
CA GLN A 1 0.33 0.65 -35.60
C GLN A 1 -0.35 0.58 -34.25
N ASP A 2 0.42 0.28 -33.21
CA ASP A 2 0.04 0.57 -31.83
C ASP A 2 1.25 1.23 -31.20
N ILE A 3 1.11 2.52 -30.92
CA ILE A 3 2.05 3.33 -30.16
C ILE A 3 1.32 3.51 -28.82
N ILE A 4 1.82 2.86 -27.77
CA ILE A 4 1.61 3.37 -26.41
C ILE A 4 3.00 3.44 -25.78
N GLU A 5 3.64 4.57 -26.06
CA GLU A 5 4.66 5.17 -25.23
C GLU A 5 4.01 5.57 -23.90
N GLU A 6 4.41 4.95 -22.80
CA GLU A 6 4.42 5.62 -21.48
C GLU A 6 5.62 5.10 -20.67
N LEU A 7 6.78 5.72 -20.91
CA LEU A 7 7.90 5.74 -19.96
C LEU A 7 8.04 7.17 -19.44
N PRO A 8 7.69 7.46 -18.18
CA PRO A 8 8.28 8.58 -17.46
C PRO A 8 9.54 8.09 -16.76
N LEU A 9 10.64 8.25 -17.50
CA LEU A 9 11.82 8.97 -17.01
C LEU A 9 12.50 8.42 -15.75
N PHE A 10 13.43 7.49 -16.01
CA PHE A 10 14.74 7.48 -15.38
C PHE A 10 15.38 8.88 -15.52
N LEU A 11 15.09 9.80 -14.61
CA LEU A 11 15.92 11.00 -14.44
C LEU A 11 17.03 10.66 -13.44
N GLN A 12 18.10 10.13 -14.01
CA GLN A 12 19.44 10.33 -13.47
C GLN A 12 19.72 11.83 -13.47
N ASP A 13 19.88 12.39 -12.28
CA ASP A 13 20.69 13.59 -12.07
C ASP A 13 21.76 13.29 -11.00
N HIS A 14 22.91 13.92 -11.19
CA HIS A 14 24.21 13.35 -10.93
C HIS A 14 24.69 13.49 -9.47
N GLY A 15 25.27 12.39 -8.95
CA GLY A 15 26.39 12.47 -8.02
C GLY A 15 26.16 12.01 -6.58
N HIS A 16 25.85 10.73 -6.35
CA HIS A 16 26.36 10.00 -5.17
C HIS A 16 26.45 8.50 -5.51
N PRO A 17 27.62 7.86 -5.41
CA PRO A 17 27.68 6.42 -5.34
C PRO A 17 27.20 6.02 -3.94
N ASP A 18 26.47 4.90 -3.87
CA ASP A 18 26.08 4.16 -2.65
C ASP A 18 24.58 4.25 -2.27
N ASN A 19 23.92 3.10 -2.51
CA ASN A 19 22.72 2.56 -1.84
C ASN A 19 21.33 2.72 -2.48
N ALA A 20 20.96 1.65 -3.20
CA ALA A 20 19.68 0.93 -3.22
C ALA A 20 18.37 1.65 -3.64
N PRO A 21 17.58 1.06 -4.58
CA PRO A 21 16.26 1.58 -4.94
C PRO A 21 15.24 1.25 -3.84
N THR A 22 15.23 2.02 -2.75
CA THR A 22 14.29 1.84 -1.63
C THR A 22 13.10 2.84 -1.69
N HIS A 23 13.01 3.66 -2.75
CA HIS A 23 12.10 4.82 -2.76
C HIS A 23 10.67 4.59 -3.29
N HIS A 24 10.33 3.41 -3.81
CA HIS A 24 9.01 3.18 -4.43
C HIS A 24 7.83 3.07 -3.44
N LEU A 25 8.08 2.61 -2.21
CA LEU A 25 7.04 2.56 -1.17
C LEU A 25 6.72 3.97 -0.67
N ASN A 26 7.75 4.80 -0.50
CA ASN A 26 7.61 6.15 0.05
C ASN A 26 6.69 7.03 -0.82
N GLU A 27 6.77 6.90 -2.16
CA GLU A 27 5.90 7.62 -3.09
C GLU A 27 4.43 7.17 -3.07
N LYS A 28 4.14 5.90 -2.76
CA LYS A 28 2.75 5.45 -2.58
C LYS A 28 2.14 5.91 -1.26
N LEU A 29 2.96 6.08 -0.23
CA LEU A 29 2.53 6.47 1.11
C LEU A 29 2.27 7.98 1.24
N THR A 30 2.88 8.82 0.39
CA THR A 30 2.68 10.28 0.38
C THR A 30 1.26 10.71 -0.04
N GLY A 31 0.48 9.82 -0.66
CA GLY A 31 -0.92 10.05 -1.05
C GLY A 31 -1.96 9.49 -0.09
N LEU A 32 -1.56 9.06 1.12
CA LEU A 32 -2.48 8.55 2.13
C LEU A 32 -3.00 9.69 3.02
N ASN A 33 -4.31 9.73 3.21
CA ASN A 33 -4.91 10.58 4.23
C ASN A 33 -4.56 10.04 5.64
N THR A 34 -4.70 10.85 6.69
CA THR A 34 -4.34 10.47 8.06
C THR A 34 -4.97 9.14 8.50
N GLU A 35 -6.23 8.90 8.14
CA GLU A 35 -6.92 7.65 8.49
C GLU A 35 -6.44 6.46 7.66
N GLU A 36 -6.08 6.68 6.40
CA GLU A 36 -5.53 5.63 5.53
C GLU A 36 -4.16 5.21 6.00
N ALA A 37 -3.31 6.18 6.38
CA ALA A 37 -2.01 5.91 6.98
C ALA A 37 -2.17 5.14 8.29
N GLN A 38 -3.08 5.56 9.17
CA GLN A 38 -3.32 4.86 10.44
C GLN A 38 -3.80 3.42 10.23
N VAL A 39 -4.69 3.17 9.27
CA VAL A 39 -5.14 1.81 8.93
C VAL A 39 -3.99 0.99 8.35
N TYR A 40 -3.20 1.60 7.45
CA TYR A 40 -2.05 0.95 6.84
C TYR A 40 -0.99 0.58 7.88
N GLU A 41 -0.62 1.49 8.78
CA GLU A 41 0.32 1.24 9.88
C GLU A 41 -0.19 0.21 10.89
N ALA A 42 -1.52 0.09 11.06
CA ALA A 42 -2.12 -0.92 11.94
C ALA A 42 -2.07 -2.34 11.34
N LEU A 43 -1.81 -2.48 10.03
CA LEU A 43 -1.56 -3.77 9.41
C LEU A 43 -0.16 -4.23 9.82
N GLU A 44 -0.09 -5.27 10.64
CA GLU A 44 1.18 -5.90 11.00
C GLU A 44 1.70 -6.76 9.83
N PRO A 45 2.97 -7.20 9.84
CA PRO A 45 3.53 -8.10 8.81
C PRO A 45 2.79 -9.45 8.68
N TYR A 46 1.81 -9.72 9.54
CA TYR A 46 0.98 -10.92 9.51
C TYR A 46 -0.48 -10.60 9.14
N PRO A 47 -1.19 -11.53 8.48
CA PRO A 47 -2.61 -11.37 8.18
C PRO A 47 -3.42 -11.11 9.43
N ILE A 48 -4.15 -10.01 9.45
CA ILE A 48 -4.97 -9.59 10.58
C ILE A 48 -6.45 -9.54 10.17
N HIS A 49 -7.32 -10.05 11.04
CA HIS A 49 -8.75 -10.08 10.76
C HIS A 49 -9.35 -8.67 10.86
N ILE A 50 -10.33 -8.36 10.02
CA ILE A 50 -10.99 -7.04 10.03
C ILE A 50 -11.55 -6.66 11.41
N ASP A 51 -12.15 -7.59 12.14
CA ASP A 51 -12.67 -7.34 13.49
C ASP A 51 -11.57 -6.98 14.50
N GLU A 52 -10.35 -7.49 14.28
CA GLU A 52 -9.21 -7.14 15.12
C GLU A 52 -8.67 -5.74 14.75
N LEU A 53 -8.67 -5.38 13.46
CA LEU A 53 -8.44 -3.98 13.06
C LEU A 53 -9.44 -3.06 13.74
N VAL A 54 -10.75 -3.31 13.64
CA VAL A 54 -11.80 -2.47 14.27
C VAL A 54 -11.55 -2.25 15.77
N ARG A 55 -10.96 -3.22 16.47
CA ARG A 55 -10.61 -3.09 17.89
C ARG A 55 -9.33 -2.29 18.13
N LYS A 56 -8.33 -2.44 17.26
CA LYS A 56 -7.03 -1.74 17.36
C LYS A 56 -7.15 -0.27 16.99
N ILE A 57 -7.83 0.00 15.89
CA ILE A 57 -8.07 1.34 15.37
C ILE A 57 -9.52 1.69 15.67
N SER A 58 -9.73 2.75 16.45
CA SER A 58 -11.04 3.23 16.90
C SER A 58 -11.83 3.90 15.75
N VAL A 59 -11.90 3.24 14.60
CA VAL A 59 -12.54 3.64 13.36
C VAL A 59 -13.81 2.83 13.19
N GLU A 60 -14.87 3.46 12.70
CA GLU A 60 -16.14 2.77 12.44
C GLU A 60 -15.96 1.64 11.40
N PRO A 61 -16.55 0.45 11.59
CA PRO A 61 -16.38 -0.70 10.69
C PRO A 61 -16.67 -0.41 9.20
N GLY A 62 -17.69 0.41 8.91
CA GLY A 62 -18.04 0.79 7.54
C GLY A 62 -16.97 1.68 6.89
N LYS A 63 -16.42 2.61 7.68
CA LYS A 63 -15.33 3.48 7.26
C LYS A 63 -14.03 2.69 7.07
N LEU A 64 -13.72 1.79 8.00
CA LEU A 64 -12.57 0.90 7.89
C LEU A 64 -12.63 0.06 6.61
N SER A 65 -13.78 -0.54 6.31
CA SER A 65 -13.97 -1.34 5.10
C SER A 65 -13.72 -0.51 3.83
N SER A 66 -14.20 0.74 3.82
CA SER A 66 -13.94 1.67 2.71
C SER A 66 -12.46 2.00 2.55
N ILE A 67 -11.76 2.26 3.66
CA ILE A 67 -10.32 2.56 3.64
C ILE A 67 -9.51 1.36 3.17
N LEU A 68 -9.81 0.15 3.69
CA LEU A 68 -9.13 -1.08 3.27
C LEU A 68 -9.32 -1.35 1.77
N LEU A 69 -10.52 -1.10 1.24
CA LEU A 69 -10.79 -1.20 -0.20
C LEU A 69 -9.96 -0.18 -1.00
N ILE A 70 -9.88 1.07 -0.55
CA ILE A 70 -9.05 2.10 -1.21
C ILE A 70 -7.57 1.69 -1.20
N LEU A 71 -7.06 1.20 -0.07
CA LEU A 71 -5.69 0.73 0.05
C LEU A 71 -5.42 -0.50 -0.84
N GLU A 72 -6.39 -1.40 -0.99
CA GLU A 72 -6.32 -2.55 -1.90
C GLU A 72 -6.29 -2.10 -3.37
N LEU A 73 -7.15 -1.15 -3.75
CA LEU A 73 -7.13 -0.55 -5.10
C LEU A 73 -5.83 0.20 -5.38
N LYS A 74 -5.24 0.84 -4.36
CA LYS A 74 -3.89 1.42 -4.42
C LYS A 74 -2.79 0.36 -4.50
N GLY A 75 -3.11 -0.93 -4.33
CA GLY A 75 -2.16 -2.04 -4.32
C GLY A 75 -1.16 -1.93 -3.16
N LEU A 76 -1.63 -1.43 -2.02
CA LEU A 76 -0.89 -1.32 -0.76
C LEU A 76 -1.32 -2.39 0.25
N VAL A 77 -2.54 -2.90 0.11
CA VAL A 77 -3.12 -3.94 0.99
C VAL A 77 -3.69 -5.06 0.14
N GLN A 78 -3.73 -6.26 0.67
CA GLN A 78 -4.37 -7.41 0.02
C GLN A 78 -5.33 -8.09 0.98
N GLN A 79 -6.52 -8.38 0.48
CA GLN A 79 -7.48 -9.21 1.20
C GLN A 79 -7.29 -10.69 0.88
N SER A 80 -7.33 -11.53 1.91
CA SER A 80 -7.34 -12.99 1.79
C SER A 80 -8.66 -13.60 2.29
N PRO A 81 -8.98 -14.85 1.90
CA PRO A 81 -10.20 -15.51 2.32
C PRO A 81 -10.37 -15.50 3.84
N GLY A 82 -11.61 -15.30 4.31
CA GLY A 82 -11.87 -15.17 5.74
C GLY A 82 -11.71 -13.75 6.31
N LYS A 83 -11.68 -12.72 5.45
CA LYS A 83 -11.60 -11.29 5.85
C LYS A 83 -10.31 -10.92 6.61
N PHE A 84 -9.22 -11.56 6.22
CA PHE A 84 -7.88 -11.19 6.67
C PHE A 84 -7.24 -10.21 5.69
N PHE A 85 -6.49 -9.26 6.22
CA PHE A 85 -5.81 -8.22 5.46
C PHE A 85 -4.32 -8.25 5.78
N THR A 86 -3.50 -8.05 4.74
CA THR A 86 -2.03 -7.96 4.82
C THR A 86 -1.53 -6.75 4.06
N MET A 87 -0.35 -6.25 4.42
CA MET A 87 0.37 -5.31 3.56
C MET A 87 0.75 -6.00 2.24
N SER A 88 0.45 -5.35 1.12
CA SER A 88 0.92 -5.75 -0.21
C SER A 88 2.34 -5.27 -0.39
N GLU A 89 3.30 -6.09 0.01
CA GLU A 89 4.60 -6.05 -0.66
C GLU A 89 4.36 -6.56 -2.08
N LYS A 90 4.68 -5.76 -3.10
CA LYS A 90 4.57 -6.20 -4.49
C LYS A 90 5.45 -7.45 -4.67
N GLN A 91 4.88 -8.65 -4.52
CA GLN A 91 5.40 -9.82 -5.19
C GLN A 91 5.00 -9.69 -6.66
N ASP A 92 5.79 -8.89 -7.37
CA ASP A 92 6.10 -9.17 -8.76
C ASP A 92 6.62 -10.61 -8.83
N GLN A 93 5.79 -11.52 -9.32
CA GLN A 93 6.19 -12.77 -9.96
C GLN A 93 4.93 -13.55 -10.39
N ARG A 94 4.49 -13.31 -11.63
CA ARG A 94 4.19 -14.39 -12.59
C ARG A 94 3.96 -13.87 -14.00
#